data_AF-A0A623ET48-F1
#
_entry.id   AF-A0A623ET48-F1
#
_cell.length_a   1.000
_cell.length_b   1.000
_cell.length_c   1.000
_cell.angle_alpha   90.00
_cell.angle_beta   90.00
_cell.angle_gamma   90.00
#
_symmetry.space_group_name_H-M   'P 1'
#
loop_
_entity.id
_entity.type
_entity.pdbx_description
1 polymer ?
#
loop_
_entity_poly.entity_id
_entity_poly.type
_entity_poly.pdbx_seq_one_letter_code
_entity_poly.pdbx_strand_id
1 'polypeptide(L)'
;FNFFVVKKSSLKGLYEYYHNSCSIHVLFALLRNKFNALKADKISNYIADNLALGREKAEAKGKKEYAGRLSTSILIDNRDIPTVLAEYAKVKKIEMLFDAQQFAVGHAVALQRSSREVKVSFNITDSEQSNIDRLTQGVVELAGNVGFKKGSVSTVDSDDIERTISILNCPKRLGECEFEDLAHRIDGLTVENFHENEILVELKREINEGEYRALFN
;
A
#
# COMPACT_ATOMS: atom_id res chain seq x y z
N PHE A 1 -14.30 9.82 -3.87
CA PHE A 1 -13.21 10.69 -4.39
C PHE A 1 -11.93 10.29 -3.66
N ASN A 2 -10.77 10.69 -4.16
CA ASN A 2 -9.48 10.40 -3.52
C ASN A 2 -8.55 11.57 -3.74
N PHE A 3 -7.74 11.90 -2.74
CA PHE A 3 -6.69 12.90 -2.86
C PHE A 3 -5.31 12.26 -2.91
N PHE A 4 -4.46 12.77 -3.79
CA PHE A 4 -3.08 12.31 -3.93
C PHE A 4 -2.16 13.51 -4.13
N VAL A 5 -1.15 13.65 -3.27
CA VAL A 5 -0.16 14.71 -3.35
C VAL A 5 1.23 14.09 -3.40
N VAL A 6 2.07 14.55 -4.33
CA VAL A 6 3.46 14.12 -4.46
C VAL A 6 4.39 15.31 -4.31
N LYS A 7 5.42 15.17 -3.48
CA LYS A 7 6.52 16.13 -3.40
C LYS A 7 7.43 15.92 -4.61
N LYS A 8 7.49 16.92 -5.49
CA LYS A 8 8.22 16.82 -6.77
C LYS A 8 9.70 16.49 -6.61
N SER A 9 10.35 16.96 -5.53
CA SER A 9 11.78 16.75 -5.31
C SER A 9 12.15 15.30 -4.99
N SER A 10 11.32 14.60 -4.21
CA SER A 10 11.59 13.23 -3.76
C SER A 10 10.72 12.17 -4.46
N LEU A 11 9.66 12.60 -5.17
CA LEU A 11 8.63 11.75 -5.76
C LEU A 11 7.88 10.87 -4.76
N LYS A 12 7.96 11.21 -3.47
CA LYS A 12 7.20 10.59 -2.40
C LYS A 12 5.92 11.39 -2.16
N GLY A 13 4.85 10.72 -1.75
CA GLY A 13 3.55 11.35 -1.66
C GLY A 13 2.61 10.70 -0.65
N LEU A 14 1.53 11.40 -0.35
CA LEU A 14 0.43 10.96 0.49
C LEU A 14 -0.77 10.64 -0.37
N TYR A 15 -1.42 9.53 -0.06
CA TYR A 15 -2.65 9.09 -0.69
C TYR A 15 -3.73 8.96 0.37
N GLU A 16 -4.81 9.72 0.21
CA GLU A 16 -6.01 9.61 1.01
C GLU A 16 -6.83 8.42 0.52
N TYR A 17 -7.07 7.48 1.44
CA TYR A 17 -7.72 6.21 1.16
C TYR A 17 -8.97 6.04 2.03
N TYR A 18 -10.10 5.83 1.35
CA TYR A 18 -11.36 5.40 1.94
C TYR A 18 -11.77 4.02 1.41
N HIS A 19 -12.36 3.17 2.26
CA HIS A 19 -12.55 1.74 1.94
C HIS A 19 -13.41 1.46 0.68
N ASN A 20 -14.33 2.35 0.32
CA ASN A 20 -15.16 2.24 -0.88
C ASN A 20 -14.72 3.20 -2.01
N SER A 21 -13.51 3.73 -1.93
CA SER A 21 -12.94 4.63 -2.94
C SER A 21 -12.02 3.87 -3.91
N CYS A 22 -11.38 4.59 -4.84
CA CYS A 22 -10.35 4.00 -5.68
C CYS A 22 -9.25 3.42 -4.77
N SER A 23 -8.67 2.27 -5.12
CA SER A 23 -7.51 1.77 -4.39
C SER A 23 -6.23 2.35 -4.96
N ILE A 24 -5.19 2.48 -4.12
CA ILE A 24 -3.87 2.94 -4.55
C ILE A 24 -3.28 2.08 -5.68
N HIS A 25 -3.60 0.79 -5.71
CA HIS A 25 -3.17 -0.13 -6.77
C HIS A 25 -3.82 0.20 -8.11
N VAL A 26 -5.11 0.58 -8.09
CA VAL A 26 -5.82 1.05 -9.29
C VAL A 26 -5.23 2.37 -9.76
N LEU A 27 -4.94 3.32 -8.86
CA LEU A 27 -4.24 4.56 -9.20
C LEU A 27 -2.88 4.27 -9.86
N PHE A 28 -2.07 3.37 -9.30
CA PHE A 28 -0.78 2.99 -9.89
C PHE A 28 -0.91 2.36 -11.28
N ALA A 29 -1.94 1.55 -11.51
CA ALA A 29 -2.22 1.00 -12.84
C ALA A 29 -2.57 2.12 -13.84
N LEU A 30 -3.43 3.07 -13.44
CA LEU A 30 -3.82 4.22 -14.26
C LEU A 30 -2.62 5.11 -14.61
N LEU A 31 -1.77 5.43 -13.63
CA LEU A 31 -0.55 6.23 -13.84
C LEU A 31 0.42 5.53 -14.80
N ARG A 32 0.58 4.21 -14.68
CA ARG A 32 1.43 3.41 -15.56
C ARG A 32 0.91 3.40 -17.00
N ASN A 33 -0.40 3.27 -17.18
CA ASN A 33 -1.03 3.33 -18.50
C ASN A 33 -0.84 4.72 -19.13
N LYS A 34 -1.08 5.80 -18.38
CA LYS A 34 -0.84 7.16 -18.86
C LYS A 34 0.63 7.42 -19.19
N PHE A 35 1.56 6.93 -18.36
CA PHE A 35 2.99 7.02 -18.62
C PHE A 35 3.39 6.29 -19.90
N ASN A 36 2.88 5.06 -20.11
CA ASN A 36 3.20 4.28 -21.30
C ASN A 36 2.66 4.94 -22.58
N ALA A 37 1.46 5.52 -22.52
CA ALA A 37 0.91 6.30 -23.64
C ALA A 37 1.78 7.52 -23.95
N LEU A 38 2.12 8.34 -22.94
CA LEU A 38 3.00 9.50 -23.10
C LEU A 38 4.37 9.10 -23.66
N LYS A 39 4.94 7.99 -23.17
CA LYS A 39 6.21 7.44 -23.67
C LYS A 39 6.11 7.05 -25.14
N ALA A 40 5.02 6.38 -25.55
CA ALA A 40 4.80 6.02 -26.95
C ALA A 40 4.72 7.27 -27.84
N ASP A 41 3.98 8.29 -27.41
CA ASP A 41 3.87 9.56 -28.15
C ASP A 41 5.22 10.26 -28.28
N LYS A 42 6.02 10.30 -27.21
CA LYS A 42 7.37 10.88 -27.24
C LYS A 42 8.32 10.12 -28.18
N ILE A 43 8.25 8.80 -28.20
CA ILE A 43 9.01 7.98 -29.15
C ILE A 43 8.58 8.27 -30.59
N SER A 44 7.27 8.29 -30.85
CA SER A 44 6.73 8.57 -32.19
C SER A 44 7.14 9.96 -32.70
N ASN A 45 7.04 10.99 -31.85
CA ASN A 45 7.46 12.35 -32.21
C ASN A 45 8.97 12.42 -32.49
N TYR A 46 9.79 11.79 -31.62
CA TYR A 46 11.23 11.71 -31.84
C TYR A 46 11.57 11.05 -33.19
N ILE A 47 10.87 9.96 -33.54
CA ILE A 47 11.07 9.26 -34.81
C ILE A 47 10.71 10.17 -35.99
N ALA A 48 9.55 10.80 -35.94
CA ALA A 48 9.08 11.70 -37.00
C ALA A 48 10.08 12.85 -37.24
N ASP A 49 10.52 13.52 -36.17
CA ASP A 49 11.46 14.65 -36.25
C ASP A 49 12.82 14.23 -36.83
N ASN A 50 13.32 13.05 -36.45
CA ASN A 50 14.63 12.58 -36.91
C ASN A 50 14.59 12.02 -38.34
N LEU A 51 13.50 11.37 -38.74
CA LEU A 51 13.31 10.93 -40.13
C LEU A 51 13.15 12.12 -41.08
N ALA A 52 12.45 13.18 -40.67
CA ALA A 52 12.36 14.43 -41.45
C ALA A 52 13.72 15.09 -41.70
N LEU A 53 14.69 14.85 -40.81
CA LEU A 53 16.08 15.31 -40.93
C LEU A 53 17.01 14.31 -41.65
N GLY A 54 16.48 13.22 -42.21
CA GLY A 54 17.25 12.19 -42.91
C GLY A 54 18.14 11.33 -42.00
N ARG A 55 17.87 11.30 -40.68
CA ARG A 55 18.70 10.55 -39.72
C ARG A 55 18.30 9.08 -39.68
N GLU A 56 19.25 8.20 -39.99
CA GLU A 56 19.06 6.76 -39.88
C GLU A 56 18.93 6.28 -38.42
N LYS A 57 18.31 5.12 -38.24
CA LYS A 57 18.12 4.44 -36.94
C LYS A 57 17.36 5.28 -35.90
N ALA A 58 16.52 6.21 -36.34
CA ALA A 58 15.70 7.06 -35.48
C ALA A 58 14.86 6.26 -34.48
N GLU A 59 14.29 5.12 -34.91
CA GLU A 59 13.47 4.24 -34.07
C GLU A 59 14.25 3.63 -32.89
N ALA A 60 15.41 3.03 -33.16
CA ALA A 60 16.25 2.43 -32.12
C ALA A 60 16.75 3.49 -31.12
N LYS A 61 17.11 4.68 -31.62
CA LYS A 61 17.53 5.81 -30.77
C LYS A 61 16.38 6.35 -29.92
N GLY A 62 15.18 6.53 -30.48
CA GLY A 62 14.00 6.99 -29.73
C GLY A 62 13.61 6.01 -28.63
N LYS A 63 13.57 4.70 -28.92
CA LYS A 63 13.30 3.68 -27.89
C LYS A 63 14.36 3.66 -26.77
N LYS A 64 15.62 3.93 -27.11
CA LYS A 64 16.72 4.03 -26.14
C LYS A 64 16.61 5.28 -25.27
N GLU A 65 16.35 6.43 -25.88
CA GLU A 65 16.16 7.73 -25.20
C GLU A 65 15.05 7.64 -24.14
N TYR A 66 13.93 7.02 -24.51
CA TYR A 66 12.77 6.89 -23.63
C TYR A 66 12.68 5.51 -22.97
N ALA A 67 13.79 4.81 -22.74
CA ALA A 67 13.78 3.45 -22.20
C ALA A 67 13.19 3.31 -20.79
N GLY A 68 13.07 4.42 -20.04
CA GLY A 68 12.56 4.47 -18.67
C GLY A 68 11.18 3.83 -18.45
N ARG A 69 10.93 3.42 -17.21
CA ARG A 69 9.68 2.82 -16.75
C ARG A 69 9.19 3.55 -15.51
N LEU A 70 7.88 3.73 -15.39
CA LEU A 70 7.29 4.19 -14.13
C LEU A 70 7.26 3.03 -13.13
N SER A 71 8.01 3.19 -12.04
CA SER A 71 7.96 2.30 -10.89
C SER A 71 7.22 3.00 -9.75
N THR A 72 6.36 2.26 -9.06
CA THR A 72 5.59 2.75 -7.92
C THR A 72 5.67 1.74 -6.80
N SER A 73 5.80 2.22 -5.57
CA SER A 73 5.79 1.41 -4.36
C SER A 73 5.00 2.11 -3.27
N ILE A 74 4.42 1.33 -2.37
CA ILE A 74 3.78 1.83 -1.16
C ILE A 74 4.84 1.77 -0.06
N LEU A 75 4.96 2.83 0.74
CA LEU A 75 5.75 2.77 1.96
C LEU A 75 5.07 1.81 2.92
N ILE A 76 5.78 0.73 3.24
CA ILE A 76 5.32 -0.27 4.19
C ILE A 76 5.81 0.12 5.58
N ASP A 77 4.97 -0.09 6.58
CA ASP A 77 5.37 0.00 7.97
C ASP A 77 6.40 -1.09 8.28
N ASN A 78 7.61 -0.66 8.62
CA ASN A 78 8.74 -1.53 8.90
C ASN A 78 8.88 -1.85 10.39
N ARG A 79 7.93 -1.40 11.23
CA ARG A 79 7.84 -1.83 12.62
C ARG A 79 7.56 -3.33 12.68
N ASP A 80 8.17 -4.02 13.64
CA ASP A 80 7.91 -5.43 13.83
C ASP A 80 6.48 -5.66 14.36
N ILE A 81 5.94 -6.85 14.08
CA ILE A 81 4.59 -7.24 14.49
C ILE A 81 4.35 -7.02 16.00
N PRO A 82 5.30 -7.36 16.92
CA PRO A 82 5.19 -7.04 18.34
C PRO A 82 4.95 -5.55 18.62
N THR A 83 5.73 -4.67 18.01
CA THR A 83 5.62 -3.22 18.21
C THR A 83 4.25 -2.70 17.79
N VAL A 84 3.73 -3.17 16.65
CA VAL A 84 2.41 -2.75 16.17
C VAL A 84 1.29 -3.27 17.07
N LEU A 85 1.39 -4.51 17.55
CA LEU A 85 0.35 -5.10 18.42
C LEU A 85 0.33 -4.52 19.83
N ALA A 86 1.47 -4.01 20.33
CA ALA A 86 1.55 -3.36 21.63
C ALA A 86 0.78 -2.03 21.72
N GLU A 87 0.41 -1.42 20.59
CA GLU A 87 -0.36 -0.16 20.54
C GLU A 87 -1.85 -0.37 20.82
N TYR A 88 -2.32 -1.62 20.80
CA TYR A 88 -3.72 -1.96 20.99
C TYR A 88 -3.99 -2.47 22.40
N ALA A 89 -5.13 -2.11 22.95
CA ALA A 89 -5.55 -2.52 24.28
C ALA A 89 -5.78 -4.04 24.36
N LYS A 90 -6.30 -4.65 23.27
CA LYS A 90 -6.52 -6.09 23.17
C LYS A 90 -6.29 -6.61 21.75
N VAL A 91 -5.92 -7.88 21.65
CA VAL A 91 -5.88 -8.61 20.38
C VAL A 91 -6.89 -9.75 20.44
N LYS A 92 -7.88 -9.74 19.55
CA LYS A 92 -8.98 -10.73 19.50
C LYS A 92 -8.69 -11.89 18.55
N LYS A 93 -7.95 -11.63 17.47
CA LYS A 93 -7.74 -12.64 16.43
C LYS A 93 -6.49 -12.35 15.61
N ILE A 94 -5.68 -13.36 15.33
CA ILE A 94 -4.57 -13.28 14.36
C ILE A 94 -4.86 -14.28 13.25
N GLU A 95 -4.88 -13.84 12.00
CA GLU A 95 -5.04 -14.69 10.82
C GLU A 95 -3.84 -14.55 9.89
N MET A 96 -3.38 -15.69 9.36
CA MET A 96 -2.28 -15.76 8.40
C MET A 96 -2.64 -16.70 7.26
N LEU A 97 -2.22 -16.36 6.05
CA LEU A 97 -2.43 -17.13 4.83
C LEU A 97 -1.08 -17.50 4.23
N PHE A 98 -0.80 -18.79 4.15
CA PHE A 98 0.45 -19.37 3.68
C PHE A 98 0.25 -20.07 2.34
N ASP A 99 1.31 -20.23 1.55
CA ASP A 99 1.26 -21.09 0.37
C ASP A 99 1.28 -22.55 0.82
N ALA A 100 0.36 -23.37 0.30
CA ALA A 100 0.23 -24.77 0.71
C ALA A 100 1.52 -25.59 0.43
N GLN A 101 2.33 -25.16 -0.53
CA GLN A 101 3.63 -25.75 -0.85
C GLN A 101 4.67 -25.61 0.26
N GLN A 102 4.48 -24.65 1.17
CA GLN A 102 5.41 -24.38 2.27
C GLN A 102 5.25 -25.37 3.44
N PHE A 103 4.14 -26.14 3.49
CA PHE A 103 3.95 -27.21 4.48
C PHE A 103 4.38 -28.55 3.87
N ALA A 104 5.57 -29.02 4.23
CA ALA A 104 6.20 -30.19 3.61
C ALA A 104 5.98 -31.52 4.35
N VAL A 105 5.04 -31.62 5.30
CA VAL A 105 4.97 -32.82 6.18
C VAL A 105 3.54 -33.38 6.33
N GLY A 106 3.39 -34.69 6.05
CA GLY A 106 2.24 -35.52 6.43
C GLY A 106 1.20 -35.81 5.33
N HIS A 107 0.07 -36.43 5.71
CA HIS A 107 -1.04 -36.82 4.82
C HIS A 107 -1.68 -35.65 4.02
N ALA A 108 -1.29 -34.40 4.30
CA ALA A 108 -1.75 -33.19 3.60
C ALA A 108 -1.16 -33.00 2.19
N VAL A 109 -0.15 -33.78 1.78
CA VAL A 109 0.42 -33.74 0.41
C VAL A 109 -0.64 -34.06 -0.67
N ALA A 110 -1.65 -34.87 -0.34
CA ALA A 110 -2.77 -35.13 -1.25
C ALA A 110 -3.68 -33.89 -1.43
N LEU A 111 -3.80 -33.04 -0.42
CA LEU A 111 -4.61 -31.82 -0.43
C LEU A 111 -3.86 -30.62 -1.02
N GLN A 112 -2.53 -30.65 -1.10
CA GLN A 112 -1.71 -29.65 -1.80
C GLN A 112 -2.10 -29.49 -3.29
N ARG A 113 -2.66 -30.54 -3.91
CA ARG A 113 -3.18 -30.46 -5.28
C ARG A 113 -4.54 -29.77 -5.38
N SER A 114 -5.27 -29.69 -4.26
CA SER A 114 -6.64 -29.15 -4.19
C SER A 114 -6.72 -27.78 -3.53
N SER A 115 -5.73 -27.40 -2.72
CA SER A 115 -5.61 -26.05 -2.14
C SER A 115 -4.26 -25.43 -2.46
N ARG A 116 -4.27 -24.20 -2.96
CA ARG A 116 -3.07 -23.39 -3.17
C ARG A 116 -2.61 -22.69 -1.88
N GLU A 117 -3.52 -22.52 -0.92
CA GLU A 117 -3.31 -21.68 0.25
C GLU A 117 -3.79 -22.38 1.54
N VAL A 118 -3.15 -22.10 2.66
CA VAL A 118 -3.53 -22.58 3.99
C VAL A 118 -3.75 -21.37 4.89
N LYS A 119 -4.93 -21.27 5.49
CA LYS A 119 -5.24 -20.23 6.47
C LYS A 119 -5.06 -20.78 7.88
N VAL A 120 -4.28 -20.09 8.69
CA VAL A 120 -4.13 -20.33 10.13
C VAL A 120 -4.76 -19.16 10.86
N SER A 121 -5.71 -19.44 11.76
CA SER A 121 -6.42 -18.42 12.54
C SER A 121 -6.32 -18.75 14.04
N PHE A 122 -5.78 -17.81 14.80
CA PHE A 122 -5.74 -17.83 16.27
C PHE A 122 -6.84 -16.90 16.78
N ASN A 123 -7.87 -17.44 17.41
CA ASN A 123 -8.84 -16.64 18.14
C ASN A 123 -8.37 -16.54 19.59
N ILE A 124 -8.31 -15.33 20.12
CA ILE A 124 -7.69 -15.03 21.41
C ILE A 124 -8.79 -14.53 22.34
N THR A 125 -8.97 -15.24 23.44
CA THR A 125 -9.96 -14.91 24.47
C THR A 125 -9.40 -13.90 25.47
N ASP A 126 -10.27 -13.31 26.31
CA ASP A 126 -9.83 -12.36 27.35
C ASP A 126 -8.85 -13.01 28.35
N SER A 127 -8.99 -14.31 28.65
CA SER A 127 -8.06 -15.03 29.53
C SER A 127 -6.70 -15.32 28.90
N GLU A 128 -6.56 -15.14 27.58
CA GLU A 128 -5.33 -15.39 26.83
C GLU A 128 -4.56 -14.10 26.51
N GLN A 129 -5.11 -12.93 26.86
CA GLN A 129 -4.46 -11.63 26.62
C GLN A 129 -3.09 -11.53 27.30
N SER A 130 -2.89 -12.16 28.46
CA SER A 130 -1.58 -12.19 29.13
C SER A 130 -0.52 -12.99 28.37
N ASN A 131 -0.91 -13.78 27.37
CA ASN A 131 0.00 -14.60 26.55
C ASN A 131 0.27 -13.99 25.17
N ILE A 132 -0.18 -12.75 24.92
CA ILE A 132 -0.12 -12.13 23.59
C ILE A 132 1.32 -11.99 23.08
N ASP A 133 2.27 -11.67 23.96
CA ASP A 133 3.67 -11.51 23.59
C ASP A 133 4.25 -12.82 23.05
N ARG A 134 3.93 -13.94 23.72
CA ARG A 134 4.36 -15.28 23.31
C ARG A 134 3.71 -15.69 21.99
N LEU A 135 2.43 -15.42 21.81
CA LEU A 135 1.72 -15.68 20.55
C LEU A 135 2.30 -14.85 19.40
N THR A 136 2.58 -13.58 19.66
CA THR A 136 3.15 -12.66 18.67
C THR A 136 4.57 -13.06 18.30
N GLN A 137 5.38 -13.49 19.27
CA GLN A 137 6.71 -14.03 19.01
C GLN A 137 6.65 -15.30 18.14
N GLY A 138 5.71 -16.21 18.43
CA GLY A 138 5.46 -17.38 17.57
C GLY A 138 5.03 -17.00 16.14
N VAL A 139 4.24 -15.93 15.99
CA VAL A 139 3.86 -15.37 14.68
C VAL A 139 5.08 -14.81 13.94
N VAL A 140 5.97 -14.08 14.62
CA VAL A 140 7.22 -13.55 14.04
C VAL A 140 8.13 -14.70 13.59
N GLU A 141 8.28 -15.73 14.42
CA GLU A 141 9.09 -16.91 14.08
C GLU A 141 8.52 -17.66 12.87
N LEU A 142 7.19 -17.83 12.80
CA LEU A 142 6.51 -18.42 11.64
C LEU A 142 6.69 -17.54 10.38
N ALA A 143 6.62 -16.22 10.52
CA ALA A 143 6.86 -15.25 9.46
C ALA A 143 8.28 -15.39 8.89
N GLY A 144 9.28 -15.48 9.76
CA GLY A 144 10.69 -15.57 9.37
C GLY A 144 11.08 -16.91 8.76
N ASN A 145 10.50 -18.01 9.23
CA ASN A 145 10.86 -19.36 8.79
C ASN A 145 10.13 -19.82 7.53
N VAL A 146 8.81 -19.61 7.48
CA VAL A 146 7.95 -20.15 6.41
C VAL A 146 7.61 -19.05 5.41
N GLY A 147 7.43 -17.81 5.90
CA GLY A 147 6.88 -16.71 5.13
C GLY A 147 5.38 -16.91 4.87
N PHE A 148 4.59 -15.84 4.94
CA PHE A 148 3.15 -15.90 4.63
C PHE A 148 2.76 -14.81 3.64
N LYS A 149 1.71 -15.07 2.88
CA LYS A 149 1.22 -14.23 1.78
C LYS A 149 0.38 -13.05 2.25
N LYS A 150 -0.41 -13.27 3.32
CA LYS A 150 -1.25 -12.23 3.97
C LYS A 150 -1.32 -12.52 5.46
N GLY A 151 -1.37 -11.47 6.28
CA GLY A 151 -1.69 -11.61 7.70
C GLY A 151 -2.51 -10.43 8.17
N SER A 152 -3.52 -10.69 8.97
CA SER A 152 -4.38 -9.67 9.58
C SER A 152 -4.62 -9.96 11.04
N VAL A 153 -4.76 -8.91 11.84
CA VAL A 153 -5.05 -9.01 13.27
C VAL A 153 -6.25 -8.15 13.59
N SER A 154 -7.24 -8.75 14.25
CA SER A 154 -8.37 -8.03 14.83
C SER A 154 -8.03 -7.64 16.26
N THR A 155 -8.15 -6.35 16.55
CA THR A 155 -7.68 -5.67 17.76
C THR A 155 -8.78 -4.78 18.31
N VAL A 156 -8.63 -4.36 19.57
CA VAL A 156 -9.43 -3.31 20.21
C VAL A 156 -8.47 -2.21 20.65
N ASP A 157 -8.76 -0.96 20.27
CA ASP A 157 -7.96 0.19 20.70
C ASP A 157 -8.35 0.69 22.10
N SER A 158 -7.77 1.81 22.54
CA SER A 158 -8.04 2.40 23.86
C SER A 158 -9.48 2.92 24.03
N ASP A 159 -10.19 3.16 22.92
CA ASP A 159 -11.56 3.70 22.91
C ASP A 159 -12.61 2.58 22.76
N ASP A 160 -12.20 1.32 22.96
CA ASP A 160 -13.01 0.10 22.81
C ASP A 160 -13.52 -0.14 21.37
N ILE A 161 -12.85 0.44 20.37
CA ILE A 161 -13.21 0.29 18.96
C ILE A 161 -12.46 -0.90 18.36
N GLU A 162 -13.20 -1.81 17.73
CA GLU A 162 -12.61 -2.94 17.00
C GLU A 162 -11.97 -2.47 15.69
N ARG A 163 -10.70 -2.82 15.50
CA ARG A 163 -9.94 -2.54 14.28
C ARG A 163 -9.29 -3.81 13.75
N THR A 164 -9.33 -4.01 12.43
CA THR A 164 -8.55 -5.06 11.77
C THR A 164 -7.37 -4.43 11.04
N ILE A 165 -6.16 -4.83 11.41
CA ILE A 165 -4.91 -4.37 10.81
C ILE A 165 -4.27 -5.45 9.97
N SER A 166 -3.55 -5.06 8.92
CA SER A 166 -2.65 -5.98 8.21
C SER A 166 -1.32 -6.02 8.95
N ILE A 167 -0.76 -7.20 9.19
CA ILE A 167 0.56 -7.38 9.84
C ILE A 167 1.67 -7.73 8.84
N LEU A 168 1.34 -7.80 7.56
CA LEU A 168 2.29 -8.00 6.47
C LEU A 168 1.98 -7.03 5.34
N ASN A 169 3.03 -6.39 4.81
CA ASN A 169 2.92 -5.33 3.82
C ASN A 169 1.88 -4.27 4.21
N CYS A 170 1.82 -3.93 5.51
CA CYS A 170 0.92 -2.89 6.01
C CYS A 170 1.35 -1.54 5.45
N PRO A 171 0.52 -0.84 4.67
CA PRO A 171 0.83 0.53 4.28
C PRO A 171 1.08 1.36 5.52
N LYS A 172 2.18 2.12 5.54
CA LYS A 172 2.45 3.03 6.64
C LYS A 172 1.34 4.08 6.70
N ARG A 173 0.51 4.03 7.74
CA ARG A 173 -0.48 5.08 8.03
C ARG A 173 0.25 6.28 8.62
N LEU A 174 -0.03 7.46 8.06
CA LEU A 174 0.62 8.71 8.44
C LEU A 174 -0.36 9.71 9.05
N GLY A 175 -1.61 9.30 9.24
CA GLY A 175 -2.71 10.08 9.81
C GLY A 175 -4.06 9.38 9.60
N GLU A 176 -5.06 9.81 10.36
CA GLU A 176 -6.46 9.41 10.25
C GLU A 176 -7.35 10.66 10.33
N CYS A 177 -8.52 10.63 9.71
CA CYS A 177 -9.49 11.72 9.70
C CYS A 177 -10.89 11.12 9.70
N GLU A 178 -11.83 11.73 10.41
CA GLU A 178 -13.22 11.29 10.49
C GLU A 178 -13.91 11.45 9.14
N PHE A 179 -14.75 10.48 8.79
CA PHE A 179 -15.39 10.46 7.48
C PHE A 179 -16.40 11.60 7.32
N GLU A 180 -17.18 11.92 8.36
CA GLU A 180 -18.14 13.02 8.35
C GLU A 180 -17.47 14.37 8.02
N ASP A 181 -16.34 14.66 8.66
CA ASP A 181 -15.58 15.89 8.42
C ASP A 181 -15.08 15.97 6.98
N LEU A 182 -14.61 14.83 6.46
CA LEU A 182 -14.11 14.72 5.11
C LEU A 182 -15.24 14.82 4.07
N ALA A 183 -16.42 14.27 4.40
CA ALA A 183 -17.63 14.29 3.58
C ALA A 183 -18.23 15.70 3.42
N HIS A 184 -18.11 16.55 4.43
CA HIS A 184 -18.50 17.96 4.31
C HIS A 184 -17.56 18.75 3.41
N ARG A 185 -16.27 18.45 3.44
CA ARG A 185 -15.21 19.18 2.70
C ARG A 185 -15.15 18.86 1.21
N ILE A 186 -15.90 17.85 0.76
CA ILE A 186 -15.96 17.38 -0.63
C ILE A 186 -17.27 17.74 -1.31
N ASP A 187 -18.22 18.32 -0.57
CA ASP A 187 -19.51 18.66 -1.14
C ASP A 187 -19.32 19.76 -2.20
N GLY A 188 -19.90 19.57 -3.38
CA GLY A 188 -19.68 20.43 -4.53
C GLY A 188 -18.27 20.35 -5.18
N LEU A 189 -17.46 19.34 -4.86
CA LEU A 189 -16.17 19.12 -5.51
C LEU A 189 -16.35 18.74 -6.99
N THR A 190 -15.70 19.49 -7.87
CA THR A 190 -15.66 19.25 -9.32
C THR A 190 -14.22 19.10 -9.79
N VAL A 191 -14.03 18.72 -11.05
CA VAL A 191 -12.69 18.61 -11.65
C VAL A 191 -12.00 19.98 -11.69
N GLU A 192 -12.78 21.04 -11.87
CA GLU A 192 -12.30 22.41 -12.00
C GLU A 192 -11.84 22.98 -10.65
N ASN A 193 -12.58 22.75 -9.57
CA ASN A 193 -12.27 23.32 -8.25
C ASN A 193 -11.43 22.41 -7.34
N PHE A 194 -11.18 21.15 -7.75
CA PHE A 194 -10.45 20.17 -6.95
C PHE A 194 -9.10 20.68 -6.43
N HIS A 195 -8.38 21.46 -7.24
CA HIS A 195 -7.04 21.94 -6.94
C HIS A 195 -6.98 22.96 -5.78
N GLU A 196 -8.12 23.57 -5.43
CA GLU A 196 -8.27 24.54 -4.34
C GLU A 196 -8.79 23.88 -3.05
N ASN A 197 -9.12 22.59 -3.09
CA ASN A 197 -9.73 21.90 -1.96
C ASN A 197 -8.79 21.87 -0.74
N GLU A 198 -9.36 22.12 0.44
CA GLU A 198 -8.63 22.18 1.71
C GLU A 198 -7.89 20.89 2.06
N ILE A 199 -8.38 19.72 1.63
CA ILE A 199 -7.72 18.44 1.85
C ILE A 199 -6.36 18.42 1.16
N LEU A 200 -6.21 19.04 -0.01
CA LEU A 200 -4.90 19.16 -0.67
C LEU A 200 -3.94 20.05 0.12
N VAL A 201 -4.45 21.12 0.73
CA VAL A 201 -3.65 22.03 1.56
C VAL A 201 -3.13 21.30 2.79
N GLU A 202 -3.99 20.52 3.44
CA GLU A 202 -3.66 19.69 4.59
C GLU A 202 -2.62 18.62 4.24
N LEU A 203 -2.83 17.84 3.18
CA LEU A 203 -1.85 16.84 2.73
C LEU A 203 -0.50 17.47 2.37
N LYS A 204 -0.48 18.67 1.78
CA LYS A 204 0.76 19.41 1.52
C LYS A 204 1.44 19.84 2.83
N ARG A 205 0.67 20.32 3.81
CA ARG A 205 1.19 20.68 5.14
C ARG A 205 1.80 19.45 5.81
N GLU A 206 1.12 18.31 5.81
CA GLU A 206 1.65 17.07 6.40
C GLU A 206 2.97 16.61 5.75
N ILE A 207 3.10 16.71 4.43
CA ILE A 207 4.34 16.40 3.72
C ILE A 207 5.51 17.31 4.13
N ASN A 208 5.23 18.59 4.40
CA ASN A 208 6.27 19.59 4.63
C ASN A 208 6.61 19.77 6.12
N GLU A 209 5.60 19.71 6.98
CA GLU A 209 5.66 20.15 8.37
C GLU A 209 5.27 19.05 9.36
N GLY A 210 4.52 18.05 8.90
CA GLY A 210 3.99 16.97 9.74
C GLY A 210 5.06 16.13 10.45
N GLU A 211 4.61 15.28 11.37
CA GLU A 211 5.46 14.39 12.18
C GLU A 211 6.43 13.57 11.30
N TYR A 212 5.93 13.08 10.17
CA TYR A 212 6.66 12.22 9.25
C TYR A 212 7.35 12.96 8.09
N ARG A 213 7.50 14.30 8.14
CA ARG A 213 8.09 15.10 7.05
C ARG A 213 9.45 14.59 6.56
N ALA A 214 10.24 14.00 7.46
CA ALA A 214 11.55 13.43 7.14
C ALA A 214 11.46 12.28 6.12
N LEU A 215 10.35 11.53 6.10
CA LEU A 215 10.11 10.48 5.11
C LEU A 215 10.00 11.05 3.69
N PHE A 216 9.55 12.30 3.55
CA PHE A 216 9.30 12.95 2.26
C PHE A 216 10.49 13.74 1.71
N ASN A 217 11.56 13.87 2.48
CA ASN A 217 12.80 14.49 2.00
C ASN A 217 13.63 13.52 1.14
#